data_AF-A0A345ZBC2-F1
#
_entry.id   AF-A0A345ZBC2-F1
#
_cell.length_a   1.000
_cell.length_b   1.000
_cell.length_c   1.000
_cell.angle_alpha   90.00
_cell.angle_beta   90.00
_cell.angle_gamma   90.00
#
_symmetry.space_group_name_H-M   'P 1'
#
loop_
_entity.id
_entity.type
_entity.pdbx_description
1 polymer ?
#
loop_
_entity_poly.entity_id
_entity_poly.type
_entity_poly.pdbx_seq_one_letter_code
_entity_poly.pdbx_strand_id
1 'polypeptide(L)'
;MKYFTTACLVIVSCIAGVILYAYQKEWIIIVPPYQTAVYQPEDTDEHLEHRTISLFFFKHHQWSKEDITIIWSSDASYNVKTILNSWFMLLEDEKIIDKDIQVVSAIISPAKELFISLSKEPFNKQDATYIKLMIVQGLLKTLYENKVPVQSVRFLIHHQPLLDDHLNFSISWPLSGFL
;
A
#
# COMPACT_ATOMS: atom_id res chain seq x y z
N MET A 1 65.37 -8.83 28.41
CA MET A 1 64.61 -7.61 28.02
C MET A 1 64.24 -7.56 26.54
N LYS A 2 65.13 -7.82 25.56
CA LYS A 2 64.81 -7.71 24.12
C LYS A 2 63.66 -8.63 23.62
N TYR A 3 63.53 -9.82 24.17
CA TYR A 3 62.45 -10.76 23.79
C TYR A 3 61.06 -10.37 24.33
N PHE A 4 61.04 -9.58 25.41
CA PHE A 4 59.79 -9.12 26.01
C PHE A 4 59.15 -8.02 25.17
N THR A 5 59.97 -7.10 24.65
CA THR A 5 59.52 -6.02 23.76
C THR A 5 59.00 -6.55 22.42
N THR A 6 59.60 -7.61 21.87
CA THR A 6 59.12 -8.23 20.62
C THR A 6 57.80 -8.97 20.83
N ALA A 7 57.64 -9.67 21.96
CA ALA A 7 56.39 -10.35 22.28
C ALA A 7 55.22 -9.36 22.44
N CYS A 8 55.44 -8.22 23.11
CA CYS A 8 54.43 -7.17 23.22
C CYS A 8 54.01 -6.62 21.85
N LEU A 9 54.96 -6.38 20.94
CA LEU A 9 54.65 -5.87 19.60
C LEU A 9 53.78 -6.84 18.78
N VAL A 10 54.07 -8.15 18.85
CA VAL A 10 53.29 -9.17 18.13
C VAL A 10 51.86 -9.25 18.69
N ILE A 11 51.70 -9.21 20.01
CA ILE A 11 50.37 -9.27 20.64
C ILE A 11 49.54 -8.04 20.26
N VAL A 12 50.14 -6.84 20.32
CA VAL A 12 49.46 -5.60 19.92
C VAL A 12 49.05 -5.63 18.45
N SER A 13 49.92 -6.15 17.57
CA SER A 13 49.62 -6.29 16.15
C SER A 13 48.48 -7.29 15.88
N CYS A 14 48.45 -8.42 16.59
CA CYS A 14 47.34 -9.39 16.48
C CYS A 14 46.01 -8.79 16.95
N ILE A 15 45.99 -8.09 18.08
CA ILE A 15 44.77 -7.45 18.60
C ILE A 15 44.28 -6.38 17.63
N ALA A 16 45.17 -5.55 17.10
CA ALA A 16 44.83 -4.54 16.09
C ALA A 16 44.21 -5.19 14.83
N GLY A 17 44.78 -6.32 14.37
CA GLY A 17 44.25 -7.06 13.22
C GLY A 17 42.84 -7.62 13.45
N VAL A 18 42.58 -8.18 14.64
CA VAL A 18 41.24 -8.70 15.00
C VAL A 18 40.21 -7.57 15.05
N ILE A 19 40.57 -6.43 15.62
CA ILE A 19 39.67 -5.26 15.69
C ILE A 19 39.35 -4.74 14.28
N LEU A 20 40.35 -4.65 13.40
CA LEU A 20 40.17 -4.17 12.02
C LEU A 20 39.30 -5.13 11.20
N TYR A 21 39.49 -6.44 11.37
CA TYR A 21 38.65 -7.45 10.73
C TYR A 21 37.20 -7.41 11.24
N ALA A 22 37.01 -7.27 12.56
CA ALA A 22 35.68 -7.13 13.16
C ALA A 22 34.96 -5.84 12.71
N TYR A 23 35.71 -4.76 12.49
CA TYR A 23 35.19 -3.52 11.91
C TYR A 23 34.76 -3.73 10.45
N GLN A 24 35.58 -4.40 9.62
CA GLN A 24 35.25 -4.68 8.22
C GLN A 24 34.01 -5.58 8.07
N LYS A 25 33.77 -6.48 9.03
CA LYS A 25 32.59 -7.34 9.07
C LYS A 25 31.38 -6.71 9.77
N GLU A 26 31.45 -5.42 10.07
CA GLU A 26 30.38 -4.65 10.73
C GLU A 26 29.98 -5.23 12.10
N TRP A 27 30.87 -5.99 12.76
CA TRP A 27 30.63 -6.52 14.11
C TRP A 27 30.81 -5.45 15.19
N ILE A 28 31.56 -4.38 14.89
CA ILE A 28 31.82 -3.27 15.80
C ILE A 28 31.33 -1.99 15.13
N ILE A 29 30.24 -1.43 15.65
CA ILE A 29 29.71 -0.12 15.25
C ILE A 29 30.23 0.91 16.25
N ILE A 30 31.16 1.76 15.83
CA ILE A 30 31.64 2.88 16.64
C ILE A 30 30.68 4.06 16.44
N VAL A 31 29.87 4.36 17.45
CA VAL A 31 28.95 5.50 17.45
C VAL A 31 29.63 6.70 18.12
N PRO A 32 30.04 7.76 17.39
CA PRO A 32 30.65 8.92 17.99
C PRO A 32 29.64 9.72 18.84
N PRO A 33 30.02 10.23 20.03
CA PRO A 33 29.09 10.83 20.99
C PRO A 33 28.57 12.22 20.60
N TYR A 34 28.99 12.78 19.46
CA TYR A 34 28.57 14.10 18.97
C TYR A 34 27.70 14.07 17.71
N GLN A 35 27.19 12.89 17.34
CA GLN A 35 26.08 12.78 16.41
C GLN A 35 24.85 12.29 17.19
N THR A 36 24.21 13.20 17.93
CA THR A 36 22.74 13.19 18.00
C THR A 36 22.17 13.75 16.69
N ALA A 37 22.73 13.33 15.55
CA ALA A 37 21.91 13.16 14.38
C ALA A 37 21.12 11.90 14.71
N VAL A 38 19.83 12.09 14.97
CA VAL A 38 18.84 11.03 14.90
C VAL A 38 19.27 10.14 13.74
N TYR A 39 19.47 8.85 14.00
CA TYR A 39 19.59 7.85 12.94
C TYR A 39 18.23 7.84 12.24
N GLN A 40 17.97 8.86 11.41
CA GLN A 40 17.10 8.71 10.28
C GLN A 40 17.85 7.68 9.43
N PRO A 41 17.28 6.49 9.16
CA PRO A 41 17.79 5.71 8.04
C PRO A 41 17.94 6.67 6.86
N GLU A 42 18.88 6.42 5.94
CA GLU A 42 18.84 7.10 4.64
C GLU A 42 17.44 6.85 4.08
N ASP A 43 16.55 7.82 4.32
CA ASP A 43 15.26 7.94 3.71
C ASP A 43 15.64 8.04 2.25
N THR A 44 15.44 6.92 1.56
CA THR A 44 14.91 7.02 0.22
C THR A 44 13.69 7.91 0.42
N ASP A 45 13.82 9.21 0.14
CA ASP A 45 12.82 10.25 0.34
C ASP A 45 11.56 9.88 -0.48
N GLU A 46 10.82 8.87 -0.04
CA GLU A 46 9.41 8.77 -0.29
C GLU A 46 8.82 9.92 0.51
N HIS A 47 8.75 11.09 -0.13
CA HIS A 47 8.02 12.24 0.37
C HIS A 47 6.58 11.80 0.65
N LEU A 48 6.34 11.38 1.90
CA LEU A 48 5.02 11.04 2.40
C LEU A 48 4.27 12.34 2.63
N GLU A 49 3.42 12.70 1.68
CA GLU A 49 2.61 13.92 1.75
C GLU A 49 1.25 13.61 2.35
N HIS A 50 0.71 14.52 3.15
CA HIS A 50 -0.69 14.44 3.55
C HIS A 50 -1.56 14.98 2.42
N ARG A 51 -2.46 14.15 1.90
CA ARG A 51 -3.37 14.54 0.83
C ARG A 51 -4.82 14.24 1.22
N THR A 52 -5.68 15.23 1.03
CA THR A 52 -7.13 15.03 1.12
C THR A 52 -7.61 14.31 -0.12
N ILE A 53 -8.31 13.19 0.08
CA ILE A 53 -8.93 12.38 -0.96
C ILE A 53 -10.44 12.36 -0.77
N SER A 54 -11.15 12.14 -1.86
CA SER A 54 -12.60 12.09 -1.88
C SER A 54 -13.10 10.66 -2.09
N LEU A 55 -13.92 10.16 -1.18
CA LEU A 55 -14.54 8.84 -1.22
C LEU A 55 -16.03 8.97 -1.60
N PHE A 56 -16.50 8.15 -2.52
CA PHE A 56 -17.88 8.16 -2.98
C PHE A 56 -18.61 6.87 -2.65
N PHE A 57 -19.82 6.98 -2.10
CA PHE A 57 -20.68 5.84 -1.83
C PHE A 57 -22.13 6.16 -2.18
N PHE A 58 -22.93 5.12 -2.39
CA PHE A 58 -24.34 5.24 -2.71
C PHE A 58 -25.18 4.68 -1.57
N LYS A 59 -26.01 5.53 -0.96
CA LYS A 59 -26.87 5.15 0.16
C LYS A 59 -28.18 5.92 0.09
N HIS A 60 -29.29 5.29 0.48
CA HIS A 60 -30.64 5.89 0.45
C HIS A 60 -31.01 6.53 -0.90
N HIS A 61 -30.65 5.88 -2.01
CA HIS A 61 -30.90 6.36 -3.39
C HIS A 61 -30.16 7.64 -3.78
N GLN A 62 -29.10 8.01 -3.05
CA GLN A 62 -28.32 9.21 -3.31
C GLN A 62 -26.82 8.91 -3.29
N TRP A 63 -26.07 9.68 -4.08
CA TRP A 63 -24.61 9.69 -4.03
C TRP A 63 -24.15 10.62 -2.91
N SER A 64 -23.31 10.09 -2.04
CA SER A 64 -22.62 10.83 -1.00
C SER A 64 -21.12 10.89 -1.30
N LYS A 65 -20.49 11.94 -0.80
CA LYS A 65 -19.05 12.18 -0.89
C LYS A 65 -18.52 12.49 0.51
N GLU A 66 -17.40 11.87 0.84
CA GLU A 66 -16.67 12.12 2.09
C GLU A 66 -15.21 12.41 1.79
N ASP A 67 -14.66 13.45 2.40
CA ASP A 67 -13.27 13.83 2.23
C ASP A 67 -12.46 13.40 3.45
N ILE A 68 -11.42 12.60 3.24
CA ILE A 68 -10.52 12.14 4.29
C ILE A 68 -9.07 12.48 3.96
N THR A 69 -8.22 12.61 4.98
CA THR A 69 -6.78 12.84 4.78
C THR A 69 -6.03 11.51 4.88
N ILE A 70 -5.27 11.17 3.84
CA ILE A 70 -4.40 10.00 3.84
C ILE A 70 -2.94 10.38 3.65
N ILE A 71 -2.05 9.44 3.97
CA ILE A 71 -0.64 9.52 3.61
C ILE A 71 -0.49 9.13 2.14
N TRP A 72 0.16 9.99 1.37
CA TRP A 72 0.38 9.85 -0.06
C TRP A 72 1.85 9.55 -0.33
N SER A 73 2.14 8.39 -0.89
CA SER A 73 3.50 7.98 -1.31
C SER A 73 3.74 8.31 -2.78
N SER A 74 5.00 8.21 -3.21
CA SER A 74 5.36 8.22 -4.63
C SER A 74 4.85 6.96 -5.37
N ASP A 75 4.65 5.85 -4.66
CA ASP A 75 4.10 4.62 -5.24
C ASP A 75 2.57 4.72 -5.43
N ALA A 76 2.16 4.75 -6.70
CA ALA A 76 0.75 4.76 -7.08
C ALA A 76 -0.01 3.51 -6.60
N SER A 77 0.64 2.34 -6.58
CA SER A 77 0.02 1.10 -6.10
C SER A 77 -0.28 1.16 -4.61
N TYR A 78 0.66 1.69 -3.81
CA TYR A 78 0.44 1.98 -2.40
C TYR A 78 -0.74 2.95 -2.19
N ASN A 79 -0.76 4.07 -2.92
CA ASN A 79 -1.84 5.06 -2.80
C ASN A 79 -3.21 4.47 -3.12
N VAL A 80 -3.32 3.68 -4.20
CA VAL A 80 -4.56 3.00 -4.56
C VAL A 80 -5.00 2.04 -3.45
N LYS A 81 -4.08 1.25 -2.89
CA LYS A 81 -4.39 0.35 -1.77
C LYS A 81 -4.92 1.12 -0.56
N THR A 82 -4.29 2.24 -0.21
CA THR A 82 -4.73 3.11 0.89
C THR A 82 -6.12 3.68 0.64
N ILE A 83 -6.35 4.30 -0.53
CA ILE A 83 -7.67 4.85 -0.92
C ILE A 83 -8.76 3.78 -0.81
N LEU A 84 -8.53 2.60 -1.40
CA LEU A 84 -9.55 1.56 -1.48
C LEU A 84 -9.82 0.91 -0.12
N ASN A 85 -8.81 0.71 0.72
CA ASN A 85 -9.03 0.22 2.08
C ASN A 85 -9.84 1.23 2.91
N SER A 86 -9.53 2.53 2.81
CA SER A 86 -10.35 3.57 3.44
C SER A 86 -11.78 3.59 2.89
N TRP A 87 -11.96 3.33 1.60
CA TRP A 87 -13.27 3.25 0.98
C TRP A 87 -14.08 2.04 1.48
N PHE A 88 -13.49 0.86 1.59
CA PHE A 88 -14.18 -0.31 2.16
C PHE A 88 -14.53 -0.11 3.63
N MET A 89 -13.64 0.49 4.42
CA MET A 89 -13.91 0.86 5.80
C MET A 89 -15.12 1.80 5.89
N LEU A 90 -15.19 2.83 5.03
CA LEU A 90 -16.33 3.73 4.95
C LEU A 90 -17.64 2.98 4.62
N LEU A 91 -17.61 2.02 3.68
CA LEU A 91 -18.80 1.23 3.36
C LEU A 91 -19.28 0.35 4.53
N GLU A 92 -18.34 -0.18 5.32
CA GLU A 92 -18.62 -0.97 6.51
C GLU A 92 -19.24 -0.08 7.61
N ASP A 93 -18.63 1.08 7.89
CA ASP A 93 -19.12 2.06 8.86
C ASP A 93 -20.53 2.55 8.51
N GLU A 94 -20.79 2.80 7.22
CA GLU A 94 -22.10 3.19 6.71
C GLU A 94 -23.08 2.01 6.60
N LYS A 95 -22.69 0.79 6.97
CA LYS A 95 -23.49 -0.45 6.90
C LYS A 95 -24.04 -0.75 5.50
N ILE A 96 -23.28 -0.38 4.47
CA ILE A 96 -23.57 -0.71 3.07
C ILE A 96 -23.10 -2.14 2.77
N ILE A 97 -21.98 -2.53 3.37
CA ILE A 97 -21.49 -3.90 3.41
C ILE A 97 -21.42 -4.39 4.87
N ASP A 98 -21.50 -5.71 5.05
CA ASP A 98 -21.49 -6.38 6.35
C ASP A 98 -20.22 -7.22 6.58
N LYS A 99 -19.18 -6.96 5.79
CA LYS A 99 -17.94 -7.73 5.77
C LYS A 99 -16.74 -6.78 5.82
N ASP A 100 -15.79 -7.11 6.68
CA ASP A 100 -14.43 -6.56 6.62
C ASP A 100 -13.72 -7.08 5.35
N ILE A 101 -13.50 -6.17 4.40
CA ILE A 101 -12.86 -6.41 3.11
C ILE A 101 -11.59 -5.58 3.04
N GLN A 102 -10.51 -6.24 2.65
CA GLN A 102 -9.20 -5.62 2.50
C GLN A 102 -8.68 -5.81 1.09
N VAL A 103 -8.00 -4.80 0.57
CA VAL A 103 -7.24 -4.90 -0.66
C VAL A 103 -5.92 -5.62 -0.35
N VAL A 104 -5.82 -6.85 -0.82
CA VAL A 104 -4.61 -7.68 -0.73
C VAL A 104 -3.48 -7.05 -1.54
N SER A 105 -3.77 -6.74 -2.81
CA SER A 105 -2.81 -6.14 -3.74
C SER A 105 -3.50 -5.21 -4.74
N ALA A 106 -2.80 -4.15 -5.14
CA ALA A 106 -3.18 -3.27 -6.24
C ALA A 106 -1.97 -3.14 -7.20
N ILE A 107 -2.16 -3.48 -8.48
CA ILE A 107 -1.09 -3.42 -9.49
C ILE A 107 -1.60 -2.64 -10.69
N ILE A 108 -0.83 -1.64 -11.11
CA ILE A 108 -1.13 -0.87 -12.34
C ILE A 108 -0.24 -1.42 -13.46
N SER A 109 -0.86 -1.86 -14.54
CA SER A 109 -0.13 -2.30 -15.73
C SER A 109 0.33 -1.13 -16.60
N PRO A 110 1.28 -1.33 -17.52
CA PRO A 110 1.67 -0.32 -18.50
C PRO A 110 0.52 0.15 -19.41
N ALA A 111 -0.49 -0.70 -19.61
CA ALA A 111 -1.72 -0.38 -20.35
C ALA A 111 -2.71 0.48 -19.55
N LYS A 112 -2.33 0.95 -18.36
CA LYS A 112 -3.19 1.71 -17.42
C LYS A 112 -4.41 0.91 -16.94
N GLU A 113 -4.33 -0.40 -16.94
CA GLU A 113 -5.31 -1.26 -16.27
C GLU A 113 -4.87 -1.51 -14.82
N LEU A 114 -5.77 -1.26 -13.88
CA LEU A 114 -5.59 -1.51 -12.45
C LEU A 114 -6.15 -2.88 -12.07
N PHE A 115 -5.31 -3.77 -11.58
CA PHE A 115 -5.70 -5.05 -11.01
C PHE A 115 -5.84 -4.91 -9.50
N ILE A 116 -7.05 -5.08 -8.98
CA ILE A 116 -7.34 -5.02 -7.55
C ILE A 116 -7.68 -6.43 -7.07
N SER A 117 -6.89 -6.96 -6.14
CA SER A 117 -7.20 -8.22 -5.47
C SER A 117 -7.75 -7.96 -4.08
N LEU A 118 -8.96 -8.47 -3.82
CA LEU A 118 -9.64 -8.37 -2.53
C LEU A 118 -9.47 -9.66 -1.72
N SER A 119 -9.63 -9.54 -0.41
CA SER A 119 -9.63 -10.68 0.53
C SER A 119 -10.95 -11.46 0.51
N LYS A 120 -12.06 -10.82 0.16
CA LYS A 120 -13.41 -11.40 0.16
C LYS A 120 -14.28 -10.78 -0.95
N GLU A 121 -15.38 -11.45 -1.27
CA GLU A 121 -16.42 -10.91 -2.16
C GLU A 121 -17.12 -9.70 -1.52
N PRO A 122 -17.20 -8.56 -2.23
CA PRO A 122 -17.86 -7.36 -1.73
C PRO A 122 -19.38 -7.38 -1.80
N PHE A 123 -19.96 -8.45 -2.35
CA PHE A 123 -21.40 -8.57 -2.56
C PHE A 123 -21.96 -9.72 -1.74
N ASN A 124 -23.23 -9.62 -1.39
CA ASN A 124 -24.02 -10.75 -0.94
C ASN A 124 -24.75 -11.40 -2.11
N LYS A 125 -24.92 -12.72 -2.05
CA LYS A 125 -25.58 -13.49 -3.11
C LYS A 125 -27.01 -13.03 -3.36
N GLN A 126 -27.67 -12.52 -2.32
CA GLN A 126 -29.05 -12.04 -2.36
C GLN A 126 -29.18 -10.56 -2.77
N ASP A 127 -28.06 -9.84 -2.93
CA ASP A 127 -28.11 -8.43 -3.31
C ASP A 127 -28.67 -8.27 -4.71
N ALA A 128 -29.56 -7.30 -4.86
CA ALA A 128 -30.03 -6.88 -6.17
C ALA A 128 -28.83 -6.39 -7.02
N THR A 129 -28.84 -6.73 -8.31
CA THR A 129 -27.81 -6.30 -9.28
C THR A 129 -27.55 -4.80 -9.23
N TYR A 130 -28.61 -4.00 -9.01
CA TYR A 130 -28.51 -2.56 -8.85
C TYR A 130 -27.59 -2.15 -7.70
N ILE A 131 -27.71 -2.77 -6.53
CA ILE A 131 -26.87 -2.46 -5.36
C ILE A 131 -25.41 -2.81 -5.63
N LYS A 132 -25.17 -4.01 -6.18
CA LYS A 132 -23.82 -4.43 -6.60
C LYS A 132 -23.19 -3.43 -7.58
N LEU A 133 -23.97 -2.99 -8.57
CA LEU A 133 -23.53 -2.00 -9.53
C LEU A 133 -23.20 -0.65 -8.88
N MET A 134 -24.01 -0.20 -7.92
CA MET A 134 -23.76 1.06 -7.20
C MET A 134 -22.48 0.99 -6.33
N ILE A 135 -22.19 -0.15 -5.72
CA ILE A 135 -20.92 -0.37 -5.00
C ILE A 135 -19.74 -0.25 -5.97
N VAL A 136 -19.77 -0.98 -7.10
CA VAL A 136 -18.71 -0.90 -8.11
C VAL A 136 -18.55 0.52 -8.64
N GLN A 137 -19.66 1.20 -8.94
CA GLN A 137 -19.63 2.57 -9.43
C GLN A 137 -19.07 3.56 -8.40
N GLY A 138 -19.33 3.35 -7.10
CA GLY A 138 -18.75 4.16 -6.03
C GLY A 138 -17.23 4.05 -5.98
N LEU A 139 -16.70 2.84 -6.15
CA LEU A 139 -15.27 2.59 -6.24
C LEU A 139 -14.66 3.30 -7.48
N LEU A 140 -15.28 3.14 -8.65
CA LEU A 140 -14.81 3.76 -9.89
C LEU A 140 -14.83 5.29 -9.79
N LYS A 141 -15.89 5.88 -9.24
CA LYS A 141 -15.98 7.33 -8.98
C LYS A 141 -14.89 7.81 -8.03
N THR A 142 -14.64 7.04 -6.97
CA THR A 142 -13.57 7.34 -6.00
C THR A 142 -12.21 7.36 -6.69
N LEU A 143 -11.88 6.34 -7.48
CA LEU A 143 -10.60 6.31 -8.21
C LEU A 143 -10.49 7.44 -9.25
N TYR A 144 -11.60 7.77 -9.93
CA TYR A 144 -11.66 8.83 -10.93
C TYR A 144 -11.42 10.21 -10.33
N GLU A 145 -12.15 10.57 -9.27
CA GLU A 145 -12.05 11.89 -8.62
C GLU A 145 -10.64 12.13 -8.05
N ASN A 146 -10.03 11.07 -7.48
CA ASN A 146 -8.68 11.15 -6.92
C ASN A 146 -7.57 11.15 -7.98
N LYS A 147 -7.93 11.16 -9.27
CA LYS A 147 -7.01 11.23 -10.42
C LYS A 147 -5.98 10.08 -10.43
N VAL A 148 -6.41 8.88 -10.07
CA VAL A 148 -5.57 7.68 -10.18
C VAL A 148 -5.24 7.47 -11.68
N PRO A 149 -3.97 7.25 -12.06
CA PRO A 149 -3.53 7.26 -13.45
C PRO A 149 -3.90 5.97 -14.22
N VAL A 150 -5.16 5.55 -14.15
CA VAL A 150 -5.68 4.29 -14.70
C VAL A 150 -6.86 4.57 -15.64
N GLN A 151 -7.10 3.69 -16.60
CA GLN A 151 -8.19 3.78 -17.57
C GLN A 151 -9.29 2.76 -17.29
N SER A 152 -8.93 1.62 -16.74
CA SER A 152 -9.85 0.55 -16.40
C SER A 152 -9.40 -0.21 -15.15
N VAL A 153 -10.34 -0.93 -14.56
CA VAL A 153 -10.15 -1.67 -13.30
C VAL A 153 -10.60 -3.11 -13.50
N ARG A 154 -9.77 -4.06 -13.10
CA ARG A 154 -10.09 -5.48 -13.06
C ARG A 154 -10.17 -5.93 -11.61
N PHE A 155 -11.31 -6.53 -11.27
CA PHE A 155 -11.60 -7.00 -9.92
C PHE A 155 -11.22 -8.47 -9.77
N LEU A 156 -10.43 -8.75 -8.75
CA LEU A 156 -9.93 -10.07 -8.41
C LEU A 156 -10.22 -10.39 -6.94
N ILE A 157 -10.29 -11.68 -6.61
CA ILE A 157 -10.28 -12.22 -5.26
C ILE A 157 -9.13 -13.21 -5.18
N HIS A 158 -8.21 -13.00 -4.23
CA HIS A 158 -7.00 -13.82 -4.11
C HIS A 158 -6.31 -14.07 -5.46
N HIS A 159 -6.17 -13.02 -6.27
CA HIS A 159 -5.57 -13.01 -7.61
C HIS A 159 -6.33 -13.79 -8.70
N GLN A 160 -7.56 -14.25 -8.45
CA GLN A 160 -8.45 -14.83 -9.45
C GLN A 160 -9.56 -13.85 -9.83
N PRO A 161 -10.09 -13.87 -11.07
CA PRO A 161 -11.21 -13.02 -11.45
C PRO A 161 -12.36 -13.13 -10.46
N LEU A 162 -12.91 -11.99 -10.04
CA LEU A 162 -14.16 -11.97 -9.28
C LEU A 162 -15.25 -12.66 -10.11
N LEU A 163 -16.03 -13.52 -9.49
CA LEU A 163 -17.14 -14.20 -10.13
C LEU A 163 -18.44 -13.71 -9.51
N ASP A 164 -19.42 -13.37 -10.35
CA ASP A 164 -20.77 -13.00 -9.92
C ASP A 164 -21.78 -13.49 -10.95
N ASP A 165 -22.95 -13.93 -10.48
CA ASP A 165 -24.00 -14.48 -11.34
C ASP A 165 -24.68 -13.41 -12.21
N HIS A 166 -24.59 -12.13 -11.83
CA HIS A 166 -25.30 -11.03 -12.48
C HIS A 166 -24.37 -10.05 -13.20
N LEU A 167 -23.16 -9.84 -12.68
CA LEU A 167 -22.18 -8.88 -13.21
C LEU A 167 -20.95 -9.60 -13.78
N ASN A 168 -20.54 -9.20 -14.98
CA ASN A 168 -19.36 -9.78 -15.62
C ASN A 168 -18.07 -9.06 -15.19
N PHE A 169 -17.31 -9.68 -14.27
CA PHE A 169 -15.98 -9.22 -13.85
C PHE A 169 -14.82 -9.93 -14.55
N SER A 170 -15.11 -10.76 -15.57
CA SER A 170 -14.06 -11.36 -16.42
C SER A 170 -13.42 -10.34 -17.37
N ILE A 171 -14.01 -9.15 -17.49
CA ILE A 171 -13.51 -8.02 -18.27
C ILE A 171 -13.12 -6.86 -17.37
N SER A 172 -12.29 -5.96 -17.88
CA SER A 172 -11.94 -4.71 -17.21
C SER A 172 -13.10 -3.72 -17.28
N TRP A 173 -13.35 -3.02 -16.19
CA TRP A 173 -14.39 -2.01 -16.05
C TRP A 173 -13.78 -0.63 -16.29
N PRO A 174 -14.28 0.19 -17.24
CA PRO A 174 -13.74 1.51 -17.52
C PRO A 174 -13.90 2.44 -16.30
N LEU A 175 -12.86 3.25 -16.04
CA LEU A 175 -12.84 4.19 -14.92
C LEU A 175 -13.93 5.28 -15.06
N SER A 176 -14.33 5.61 -16.28
CA SER A 176 -15.44 6.53 -16.56
C SER A 176 -16.78 6.04 -16.03
N GLY A 177 -16.89 4.74 -15.69
CA GLY A 177 -18.16 4.12 -15.32
C GLY A 177 -18.98 3.69 -16.54
N PHE A 178 -20.19 3.20 -16.25
CA PHE A 178 -21.13 2.64 -17.22
C PHE A 178 -22.44 3.43 -17.36
N LEU A 179 -22.63 4.44 -16.51
CA LEU A 179 -23.84 5.26 -16.44
C LEU A 179 -23.55 6.71 -16.82
#